data_AF-A0A844FGV0-F1
#
_entry.id   AF-A0A844FGV0-F1
#
_cell.length_a   1.000
_cell.length_b   1.000
_cell.length_c   1.000
_cell.angle_alpha   90.00
_cell.angle_beta   90.00
_cell.angle_gamma   90.00
#
_symmetry.space_group_name_H-M   'P 1'
#
loop_
_entity.id
_entity.type
_entity.pdbx_description
1 polymer ?
#
loop_
_entity_poly.entity_id
_entity_poly.type
_entity_poly.pdbx_seq_one_letter_code
_entity_poly.pdbx_strand_id
1 'polypeptide(L)'
;MKNILIISLPMERMNLMEDKIYIIIMNLFIYVVLLIMQILTPKMTRKNIYFGIRIPEEELNNEELKKIYIIYVIENILISIPSIALLSYWTYNSNSPIVVTLTIFIYIGILFLVYLHGNNKIKKLKEEKEWKGFKDEVVVDLKFSKNRASAASISFWWFLIPVGIALINLIVGLNISSKLPKRIPTNWDFQGNITGYMDKNFFIWFMPLVQLGMTGTMFFVCKIIGWSKQEISAKNPEESVKRNIIFRRIWSVYILVTNIVLNILFTLASFYSFGILGGSVNTIIILFFIFTSLIILSSIIISIKVGQGGSRLKFDGHYEERNRDDDRFWKLGSTIYYNPEDPALFIEKRFGVGWTVNAGRPLGMFLMIIPFIIIVFTLLLVS
;
A
#
# COMPACT_ATOMS: atom_id res chain seq x y z
N MET A 1 -55.60 2.02 -18.00
CA MET A 1 -54.21 1.56 -18.20
C MET A 1 -53.24 2.75 -18.25
N LYS A 2 -53.20 3.60 -17.20
CA LYS A 2 -52.43 4.87 -17.21
C LYS A 2 -51.82 5.28 -15.85
N ASN A 3 -51.65 4.34 -14.91
CA ASN A 3 -51.17 4.64 -13.54
C ASN A 3 -49.87 3.94 -13.11
N ILE A 4 -49.10 3.34 -14.03
CA ILE A 4 -47.83 2.66 -13.67
C ILE A 4 -46.60 3.56 -13.88
N LEU A 5 -46.70 4.63 -14.67
CA LEU A 5 -45.53 5.45 -15.06
C LEU A 5 -45.07 6.49 -14.01
N ILE A 6 -45.88 6.78 -12.98
CA ILE A 6 -45.58 7.85 -12.01
C ILE A 6 -44.80 7.33 -10.80
N ILE A 7 -44.83 6.02 -10.51
CA ILE A 7 -44.15 5.42 -9.35
C ILE A 7 -42.71 4.96 -9.70
N SER A 8 -42.40 4.73 -10.98
CA SER A 8 -41.06 4.30 -11.41
C SER A 8 -40.01 5.41 -11.37
N LEU A 9 -40.37 6.65 -11.73
CA LEU A 9 -39.45 7.80 -11.74
C LEU A 9 -38.92 8.21 -10.35
N PRO A 10 -39.73 8.24 -9.27
CA PRO A 10 -39.26 8.47 -7.91
C PRO A 10 -38.34 7.35 -7.41
N MET A 11 -38.66 6.08 -7.70
CA MET A 11 -37.82 4.94 -7.30
C MET A 11 -36.48 4.92 -8.02
N GLU A 12 -36.43 5.18 -9.33
CA GLU A 12 -35.16 5.26 -10.08
C GLU A 12 -34.27 6.39 -9.57
N ARG A 13 -34.84 7.57 -9.26
CA ARG A 13 -34.08 8.68 -8.66
C ARG A 13 -33.58 8.36 -7.25
N MET A 14 -34.38 7.65 -6.46
CA MET A 14 -34.00 7.24 -5.11
C MET A 14 -32.85 6.22 -5.14
N ASN A 15 -32.92 5.22 -6.02
CA ASN A 15 -31.84 4.24 -6.20
C ASN A 15 -30.54 4.92 -6.67
N LEU A 16 -30.62 5.85 -7.64
CA LEU A 16 -29.45 6.60 -8.10
C LEU A 16 -28.82 7.47 -6.99
N MET A 17 -29.65 8.03 -6.10
CA MET A 17 -29.17 8.82 -4.98
C MET A 17 -28.49 7.95 -3.92
N GLU A 18 -29.05 6.78 -3.62
CA GLU A 18 -28.44 5.78 -2.73
C GLU A 18 -27.08 5.30 -3.28
N ASP A 19 -26.99 5.07 -4.60
CA ASP A 19 -25.74 4.67 -5.26
C ASP A 19 -24.63 5.72 -5.11
N LYS A 20 -24.98 6.99 -5.30
CA LYS A 20 -24.06 8.11 -5.14
C LYS A 20 -23.58 8.26 -3.69
N ILE A 21 -24.49 8.11 -2.73
CA ILE A 21 -24.15 8.20 -1.30
C ILE A 21 -23.14 7.12 -0.94
N TYR A 22 -23.31 5.89 -1.43
CA TYR A 22 -22.35 4.84 -1.14
C TYR A 22 -20.98 5.08 -1.76
N ILE A 23 -20.90 5.53 -3.02
CA ILE A 23 -19.61 5.88 -3.65
C ILE A 23 -18.87 6.91 -2.79
N ILE A 24 -19.61 7.87 -2.22
CA ILE A 24 -19.04 8.85 -1.28
C ILE A 24 -18.58 8.19 0.02
N ILE A 25 -19.35 7.27 0.60
CA ILE A 25 -18.94 6.54 1.80
C ILE A 25 -17.66 5.74 1.54
N MET A 26 -17.55 5.06 0.39
CA MET A 26 -16.33 4.36 -0.01
C MET A 26 -15.14 5.31 -0.15
N ASN A 27 -15.33 6.43 -0.86
CA ASN A 27 -14.28 7.42 -1.04
C ASN A 27 -13.86 8.05 0.29
N LEU A 28 -14.82 8.34 1.16
CA LEU A 28 -14.55 8.87 2.49
C LEU A 28 -13.71 7.88 3.32
N PHE A 29 -14.03 6.58 3.26
CA PHE A 29 -13.20 5.55 3.89
C PHE A 29 -11.75 5.61 3.36
N ILE A 30 -11.55 5.72 2.05
CA ILE A 30 -10.22 5.83 1.43
C ILE A 30 -9.50 7.11 1.91
N TYR A 31 -10.18 8.26 1.89
CA TYR A 31 -9.60 9.53 2.33
C TYR A 31 -9.17 9.50 3.79
N VAL A 32 -10.01 8.96 4.67
CA VAL A 32 -9.70 8.81 6.09
C VAL A 32 -8.49 7.89 6.29
N VAL A 33 -8.44 6.76 5.58
CA VAL A 33 -7.28 5.86 5.63
C VAL A 33 -6.00 6.56 5.16
N LEU A 34 -6.05 7.31 4.06
CA LEU A 34 -4.90 8.06 3.54
C LEU A 34 -4.43 9.12 4.54
N LEU A 35 -5.34 9.87 5.16
CA LEU A 35 -5.01 10.86 6.18
C LEU A 35 -4.34 10.23 7.41
N ILE A 36 -4.91 9.13 7.91
CA ILE A 36 -4.35 8.39 9.05
C ILE A 36 -2.93 7.91 8.71
N MET A 37 -2.75 7.30 7.53
CA MET A 37 -1.43 6.84 7.08
C MET A 37 -0.44 7.98 6.97
N GLN A 38 -0.85 9.12 6.42
CA GLN A 38 -0.02 10.31 6.28
C GLN A 38 0.46 10.86 7.63
N ILE A 39 -0.44 10.98 8.62
CA ILE A 39 -0.12 11.47 9.97
C ILE A 39 0.82 10.50 10.72
N LEU A 40 0.61 9.19 10.52
CA LEU A 40 1.39 8.16 11.22
C LEU A 40 2.73 7.87 10.56
N THR A 41 2.90 8.16 9.26
CA THR A 41 4.09 7.80 8.49
C THR A 41 5.42 8.23 9.14
N PRO A 42 5.59 9.48 9.63
CA PRO A 42 6.83 9.89 10.30
C PRO A 42 7.15 9.10 11.58
N LYS A 43 6.16 8.44 12.19
CA LYS A 43 6.36 7.58 13.37
C LYS A 43 6.71 6.14 13.00
N MET A 44 6.45 5.71 11.76
CA MET A 44 6.70 4.36 11.27
C MET A 44 8.10 4.17 10.68
N THR A 45 8.73 5.25 10.22
CA THR A 45 10.10 5.26 9.69
C THR A 45 11.14 4.94 10.78
N ARG A 46 12.40 4.82 10.35
CA ARG A 46 13.55 4.66 11.27
C ARG A 46 13.59 5.82 12.27
N LYS A 47 14.02 5.55 13.51
CA LYS A 47 14.03 6.55 14.59
C LYS A 47 14.85 7.80 14.25
N ASN A 48 15.98 7.61 13.56
CA ASN A 48 16.89 8.66 13.13
C ASN A 48 16.51 9.30 11.79
N ILE A 49 15.32 9.00 11.24
CA ILE A 49 14.83 9.58 9.98
C ILE A 49 13.55 10.36 10.26
N TYR A 50 13.65 11.68 10.14
CA TYR A 50 12.53 12.60 10.32
C TYR A 50 12.13 13.23 9.00
N PHE A 51 10.89 12.99 8.56
CA PHE A 51 10.41 13.40 7.24
C PHE A 51 11.33 12.97 6.08
N GLY A 52 12.11 11.90 6.24
CA GLY A 52 13.05 11.42 5.22
C GLY A 52 14.48 11.99 5.30
N ILE A 53 14.73 12.89 6.25
CA ILE A 53 16.03 13.49 6.53
C ILE A 53 16.69 12.77 7.71
N ARG A 54 17.98 12.43 7.61
CA ARG A 54 18.71 11.77 8.72
C ARG A 54 19.10 12.80 9.77
N ILE A 55 18.74 12.50 11.03
CA ILE A 55 19.02 13.32 12.21
C ILE A 55 19.89 12.47 13.18
N PRO A 56 20.98 13.03 13.76
CA PRO A 56 21.77 12.34 14.79
C PRO A 56 20.91 11.88 15.96
N GLU A 57 21.25 10.74 16.58
CA GLU A 57 20.46 10.20 17.69
C GLU A 57 20.42 11.13 18.90
N GLU A 58 21.49 11.90 19.15
CA GLU A 58 21.54 12.85 20.27
C GLU A 58 20.48 13.96 20.15
N GLU A 59 20.09 14.30 18.92
CA GLU A 59 19.20 15.41 18.60
C GLU A 59 17.72 15.00 18.49
N LEU A 60 17.41 13.71 18.61
CA LEU A 60 16.03 13.22 18.46
C LEU A 60 15.04 13.75 19.50
N ASN A 61 15.54 14.23 20.63
CA ASN A 61 14.72 14.82 21.69
C ASN A 61 14.52 16.33 21.56
N ASN A 62 15.10 16.97 20.53
CA ASN A 62 15.03 18.40 20.29
C ASN A 62 13.57 18.90 20.19
N GLU A 63 13.25 19.97 20.91
CA GLU A 63 11.90 20.53 20.96
C GLU A 63 11.43 21.08 19.61
N GLU A 64 12.34 21.60 18.79
CA GLU A 64 12.02 22.16 17.47
C GLU A 64 11.50 21.06 16.51
N LEU A 65 12.09 19.85 16.57
CA LEU A 65 11.61 18.69 15.80
C LEU A 65 10.17 18.33 16.18
N LYS A 66 9.89 18.28 17.49
CA LYS A 66 8.54 17.97 18.02
C LYS A 66 7.53 19.02 17.58
N LYS A 67 7.90 20.31 17.63
CA LYS A 67 7.05 21.43 17.15
C LYS A 67 6.74 21.28 15.66
N ILE A 68 7.71 20.95 14.82
CA ILE A 68 7.50 20.76 13.37
C ILE A 68 6.50 19.63 13.11
N TYR A 69 6.58 18.52 13.85
CA TYR A 69 5.59 17.44 13.70
C TYR A 69 4.19 17.81 14.18
N ILE A 70 4.06 18.56 15.28
CA ILE A 70 2.75 19.07 15.72
C ILE A 70 2.12 19.95 14.64
N ILE A 71 2.91 20.88 14.08
CA ILE A 71 2.46 21.75 12.99
C ILE A 71 2.05 20.92 11.77
N TYR A 72 2.84 19.92 11.40
CA TYR A 72 2.49 19.00 10.30
C TYR A 72 1.16 18.28 10.54
N VAL A 73 0.88 17.80 11.76
CA VAL A 73 -0.40 17.16 12.08
C VAL A 73 -1.56 18.14 11.93
N ILE A 74 -1.40 19.36 12.44
CA ILE A 74 -2.40 20.43 12.33
C ILE A 74 -2.65 20.79 10.86
N GLU A 75 -1.59 21.02 10.08
CA GLU A 75 -1.67 21.32 8.64
C GLU A 75 -2.41 20.21 7.88
N ASN A 76 -2.12 18.94 8.17
CA ASN A 76 -2.84 17.81 7.54
C ASN A 76 -4.34 17.82 7.87
N ILE A 77 -4.72 18.08 9.12
CA ILE A 77 -6.14 18.11 9.52
C ILE A 77 -6.85 19.31 8.88
N LEU A 78 -6.27 20.51 8.99
CA LEU A 78 -6.87 21.74 8.48
C LEU A 78 -7.02 21.75 6.96
N ILE A 79 -6.08 21.14 6.23
CA ILE A 79 -6.16 21.06 4.75
C ILE A 79 -7.04 19.88 4.33
N SER A 80 -7.02 18.76 5.04
CA SER A 80 -7.76 17.56 4.63
C SER A 80 -9.27 17.71 4.77
N ILE A 81 -9.77 18.30 5.85
CA ILE A 81 -11.22 18.46 6.06
C ILE A 81 -11.90 19.19 4.88
N PRO A 82 -11.47 20.40 4.48
CA PRO A 82 -12.07 21.09 3.34
C PRO A 82 -11.81 20.37 2.02
N SER A 83 -10.64 19.76 1.83
CA SER A 83 -10.32 19.00 0.61
C SER A 83 -11.25 17.80 0.44
N ILE A 84 -11.47 17.02 1.51
CA ILE A 84 -12.38 15.87 1.50
C ILE A 84 -13.81 16.32 1.20
N ALA A 85 -14.29 17.41 1.82
CA ALA A 85 -15.62 17.94 1.56
C ALA A 85 -15.79 18.36 0.09
N LEU A 86 -14.83 19.11 -0.47
CA LEU A 86 -14.88 19.58 -1.85
C LEU A 86 -14.79 18.43 -2.86
N LEU A 87 -13.88 17.49 -2.66
CA LEU A 87 -13.71 16.34 -3.55
C LEU A 87 -14.90 15.37 -3.48
N SER A 88 -15.50 15.20 -2.31
CA SER A 88 -16.72 14.41 -2.14
C SER A 88 -17.92 15.08 -2.81
N TYR A 89 -18.03 16.41 -2.69
CA TYR A 89 -19.05 17.18 -3.41
C TYR A 89 -18.88 17.08 -4.93
N TRP A 90 -17.65 17.18 -5.44
CA TRP A 90 -17.40 16.99 -6.87
C TRP A 90 -17.75 15.57 -7.33
N THR A 91 -17.40 14.55 -6.53
CA THR A 91 -17.76 13.16 -6.80
C THR A 91 -19.28 12.98 -6.85
N TYR A 92 -20.03 13.53 -5.89
CA TYR A 92 -21.50 13.43 -5.84
C TYR A 92 -22.18 13.97 -7.10
N ASN A 93 -21.70 15.12 -7.58
CA ASN A 93 -22.26 15.80 -8.74
C ASN A 93 -21.79 15.19 -10.07
N SER A 94 -20.69 14.44 -10.05
CA SER A 94 -20.21 13.69 -11.20
C SER A 94 -20.98 12.37 -11.37
N ASN A 95 -21.16 11.93 -12.62
CA ASN A 95 -21.60 10.57 -12.95
C ASN A 95 -20.47 9.73 -13.57
N SER A 96 -19.23 10.24 -13.56
CA SER A 96 -18.09 9.61 -14.23
C SER A 96 -17.19 8.84 -13.24
N PRO A 97 -16.94 7.54 -13.46
CA PRO A 97 -15.95 6.75 -12.69
C PRO A 97 -14.53 7.33 -12.74
N ILE A 98 -14.19 8.07 -13.79
CA ILE A 98 -12.89 8.74 -13.93
C ILE A 98 -12.75 9.81 -12.84
N VAL A 99 -13.81 10.57 -12.54
CA VAL A 99 -13.78 11.61 -11.50
C VAL A 99 -13.59 10.98 -10.11
N VAL A 100 -14.25 9.85 -9.84
CA VAL A 100 -14.03 9.08 -8.61
C VAL A 100 -12.54 8.75 -8.44
N THR A 101 -11.89 8.28 -9.50
CA THR A 101 -10.46 7.94 -9.46
C THR A 101 -9.57 9.18 -9.35
N LEU A 102 -9.86 10.23 -10.11
CA LEU A 102 -9.08 11.46 -10.17
C LEU A 102 -9.06 12.20 -8.82
N THR A 103 -10.20 12.23 -8.11
CA THR A 103 -10.30 12.87 -6.80
C THR A 103 -9.39 12.22 -5.75
N ILE A 104 -9.20 10.89 -5.82
CA ILE A 104 -8.23 10.17 -4.98
C ILE A 104 -6.79 10.62 -5.28
N PHE A 105 -6.41 10.70 -6.56
CA PHE A 105 -5.07 11.16 -6.94
C PHE A 105 -4.81 12.62 -6.56
N ILE A 106 -5.81 13.50 -6.72
CA ILE A 106 -5.73 14.89 -6.26
C ILE A 106 -5.51 14.95 -4.75
N TYR A 107 -6.26 14.15 -3.98
CA TYR A 107 -6.10 14.11 -2.53
C TYR A 107 -4.71 13.61 -2.10
N ILE A 108 -4.18 12.58 -2.76
CA ILE A 108 -2.78 12.13 -2.56
C ILE A 108 -1.79 13.26 -2.85
N GLY A 109 -2.00 14.02 -3.93
CA GLY A 109 -1.18 15.18 -4.27
C GLY A 109 -1.22 16.27 -3.19
N ILE A 110 -2.40 16.57 -2.66
CA ILE A 110 -2.58 17.54 -1.56
C ILE A 110 -1.79 17.08 -0.31
N LEU A 111 -1.97 15.82 0.11
CA LEU A 111 -1.22 15.27 1.24
C LEU A 111 0.29 15.33 1.01
N PHE A 112 0.74 15.04 -0.22
CA PHE A 112 2.14 15.10 -0.58
C PHE A 112 2.72 16.53 -0.47
N LEU A 113 1.97 17.56 -0.84
CA LEU A 113 2.41 18.96 -0.68
C LEU A 113 2.59 19.33 0.81
N VAL A 114 1.69 18.88 1.68
CA VAL A 114 1.83 19.08 3.14
C VAL A 114 3.06 18.35 3.68
N TYR A 115 3.33 17.14 3.20
CA TYR A 115 4.56 16.42 3.53
C TYR A 115 5.82 17.14 3.06
N LEU A 116 5.85 17.64 1.82
CA LEU A 116 6.98 18.38 1.28
C LEU A 116 7.30 19.62 2.12
N HIS A 117 6.27 20.33 2.58
CA HIS A 117 6.44 21.47 3.47
C HIS A 117 7.11 21.07 4.80
N GLY A 118 6.65 19.99 5.43
CA GLY A 118 7.29 19.42 6.63
C GLY A 118 8.75 18.97 6.38
N ASN A 119 9.00 18.26 5.28
CA ASN A 119 10.36 17.85 4.88
C ASN A 119 11.29 19.05 4.70
N ASN A 120 10.83 20.10 4.02
CA ASN A 120 11.63 21.31 3.80
C ASN A 120 11.97 22.03 5.12
N LYS A 121 11.03 22.09 6.08
CA LYS A 121 11.31 22.66 7.42
C LYS A 121 12.42 21.90 8.14
N ILE A 122 12.38 20.56 8.12
CA ILE A 122 13.41 19.72 8.74
C ILE A 122 14.76 19.85 8.02
N LYS A 123 14.75 19.93 6.70
CA LYS A 123 15.97 20.11 5.92
C LYS A 123 16.66 21.43 6.27
N LYS A 124 15.91 22.54 6.34
CA LYS A 124 16.44 23.85 6.76
C LYS A 124 16.99 23.80 8.19
N LEU A 125 16.25 23.19 9.11
CA LEU A 125 16.69 23.04 10.50
C LEU A 125 18.02 22.27 10.59
N LYS A 126 18.16 21.18 9.81
CA LYS A 126 19.40 20.39 9.74
C LYS A 126 20.58 21.24 9.26
N GLU A 127 20.35 22.10 8.27
CA GLU A 127 21.36 23.02 7.72
C GLU A 127 21.73 24.11 8.75
N GLU A 128 20.74 24.74 9.39
CA GLU A 128 20.91 25.82 10.38
C GLU A 128 21.67 25.36 11.63
N LYS A 129 21.37 24.15 12.12
CA LYS A 129 22.04 23.56 13.30
C LYS A 129 23.37 22.88 12.95
N GLU A 130 23.77 22.90 11.68
CA GLU A 130 24.93 22.18 11.15
C GLU A 130 24.99 20.71 11.59
N TRP A 131 23.85 20.03 11.60
CA TRP A 131 23.78 18.60 11.90
C TRP A 131 24.39 17.82 10.73
N LYS A 132 25.72 17.72 10.73
CA LYS A 132 26.50 16.95 9.77
C LYS A 132 26.28 15.47 10.10
N GLY A 133 25.77 14.70 9.15
CA GLY A 133 25.72 13.26 9.33
C GLY A 133 27.11 12.64 9.35
N PHE A 134 27.20 11.40 9.84
CA PHE A 134 28.48 10.72 10.04
C PHE A 134 29.24 10.53 8.72
N LYS A 135 30.45 11.06 8.65
CA LYS A 135 31.37 10.89 7.52
C LYS A 135 32.06 9.52 7.62
N ASP A 136 31.76 8.67 6.64
CA ASP A 136 32.66 7.64 6.08
C ASP A 136 32.77 6.23 6.68
N GLU A 137 32.01 5.84 7.70
CA GLU A 137 31.96 4.43 8.10
C GLU A 137 30.81 3.69 7.39
N VAL A 138 31.09 3.11 6.22
CA VAL A 138 30.21 2.10 5.61
C VAL A 138 30.71 0.73 6.05
N VAL A 139 30.05 0.13 7.04
CA VAL A 139 30.30 -1.27 7.38
C VAL A 139 29.60 -2.15 6.37
N VAL A 140 30.37 -2.75 5.48
CA VAL A 140 29.90 -3.79 4.57
C VAL A 140 30.14 -5.14 5.25
N ASP A 141 29.06 -5.87 5.57
CA ASP A 141 29.21 -7.26 6.01
C ASP A 141 29.61 -8.15 4.82
N LEU A 142 30.92 -8.40 4.68
CA LEU A 142 31.49 -9.29 3.67
C LEU A 142 31.15 -10.78 3.93
N LYS A 143 30.72 -11.15 5.16
CA LYS A 143 30.36 -12.53 5.53
C LYS A 143 28.91 -12.86 5.21
N PHE A 144 28.12 -11.89 4.74
CA PHE A 144 26.77 -12.13 4.27
C PHE A 144 26.81 -12.71 2.85
N SER A 145 27.10 -14.01 2.76
CA SER A 145 26.89 -14.75 1.52
C SER A 145 25.42 -14.66 1.11
N LYS A 146 25.14 -14.81 -0.19
CA LYS A 146 23.78 -14.96 -0.77
C LYS A 146 22.86 -15.87 0.07
N ASN A 147 23.41 -16.84 0.82
CA ASN A 147 22.68 -17.80 1.65
C ASN A 147 22.03 -17.21 2.91
N ARG A 148 22.54 -16.10 3.49
CA ARG A 148 21.88 -15.45 4.63
C ARG A 148 20.78 -14.46 4.19
N ALA A 149 20.86 -13.92 2.96
CA ALA A 149 19.80 -13.11 2.36
C ALA A 149 18.53 -13.94 2.14
N SER A 150 18.70 -15.18 1.67
CA SER A 150 17.61 -16.15 1.54
C SER A 150 17.01 -16.56 2.89
N ALA A 151 17.81 -16.61 3.96
CA ALA A 151 17.33 -16.95 5.31
C ALA A 151 16.42 -15.88 5.94
N ALA A 152 16.45 -14.65 5.41
CA ALA A 152 15.62 -13.54 5.89
C ALA A 152 14.21 -13.49 5.28
N SER A 153 13.95 -14.29 4.23
CA SER A 153 12.66 -14.36 3.55
C SER A 153 12.02 -15.73 3.76
N ILE A 154 10.69 -15.82 3.64
CA ILE A 154 10.01 -17.10 3.76
C ILE A 154 10.37 -18.02 2.59
N SER A 155 10.27 -19.33 2.81
CA SER A 155 10.41 -20.30 1.73
C SER A 155 9.37 -20.08 0.63
N PHE A 156 9.78 -20.19 -0.63
CA PHE A 156 8.88 -19.99 -1.77
C PHE A 156 7.75 -21.02 -1.83
N TRP A 157 7.95 -22.21 -1.26
CA TRP A 157 6.96 -23.29 -1.23
C TRP A 157 5.65 -22.90 -0.55
N TRP A 158 5.67 -21.93 0.37
CA TRP A 158 4.46 -21.44 1.02
C TRP A 158 3.50 -20.73 0.05
N PHE A 159 4.01 -20.18 -1.06
CA PHE A 159 3.16 -19.58 -2.10
C PHE A 159 2.38 -20.62 -2.91
N LEU A 160 2.65 -21.92 -2.74
CA LEU A 160 1.79 -22.96 -3.29
C LEU A 160 0.40 -22.99 -2.65
N ILE A 161 0.24 -22.47 -1.42
CA ILE A 161 -1.08 -22.38 -0.76
C ILE A 161 -2.03 -21.46 -1.56
N PRO A 162 -1.72 -20.17 -1.80
CA PRO A 162 -2.59 -19.31 -2.60
C PRO A 162 -2.73 -19.78 -4.06
N VAL A 163 -1.70 -20.40 -4.65
CA VAL A 163 -1.84 -21.07 -5.97
C VAL A 163 -2.88 -22.19 -5.89
N GLY A 164 -2.84 -23.03 -4.86
CA GLY A 164 -3.82 -24.09 -4.64
C GLY A 164 -5.24 -23.55 -4.48
N ILE A 165 -5.42 -22.42 -3.78
CA ILE A 165 -6.73 -21.75 -3.66
C ILE A 165 -7.25 -21.30 -5.04
N ALA A 166 -6.40 -20.69 -5.86
CA ALA A 166 -6.76 -20.28 -7.22
C ALA A 166 -7.13 -21.49 -8.10
N LEU A 167 -6.38 -22.60 -7.99
CA LEU A 167 -6.68 -23.85 -8.71
C LEU A 167 -7.99 -24.48 -8.24
N ILE A 168 -8.30 -24.45 -6.94
CA ILE A 168 -9.60 -24.90 -6.42
C ILE A 168 -10.72 -24.08 -7.05
N ASN A 169 -10.58 -22.75 -7.12
CA ASN A 169 -11.58 -21.89 -7.75
C ASN A 169 -11.80 -22.28 -9.22
N LEU A 170 -10.72 -22.50 -9.98
CA LEU A 170 -10.80 -22.97 -11.37
C LEU A 170 -11.48 -24.33 -11.51
N ILE A 171 -11.07 -25.32 -10.71
CA ILE A 171 -11.61 -26.68 -10.74
C ILE A 171 -13.11 -26.67 -10.43
N VAL A 172 -13.52 -25.92 -9.40
CA VAL A 172 -14.94 -25.77 -9.06
C VAL A 172 -15.71 -25.15 -10.21
N GLY A 173 -15.23 -24.03 -10.77
CA GLY A 173 -15.87 -23.35 -11.91
C GLY A 173 -16.04 -24.26 -13.13
N LEU A 174 -15.03 -25.05 -13.47
CA LEU A 174 -15.10 -26.00 -14.58
C LEU A 174 -16.11 -27.14 -14.31
N ASN A 175 -16.15 -27.67 -13.09
CA ASN A 175 -17.07 -28.76 -12.72
C ASN A 175 -18.55 -28.36 -12.75
N ILE A 176 -18.87 -27.10 -12.44
CA ILE A 176 -20.25 -26.60 -12.45
C ILE A 176 -20.61 -25.88 -13.76
N SER A 177 -19.67 -25.73 -14.69
CA SER A 177 -19.81 -24.94 -15.92
C SER A 177 -21.03 -25.33 -16.77
N SER A 178 -21.44 -26.60 -16.74
CA SER A 178 -22.63 -27.12 -17.43
C SER A 178 -23.96 -26.64 -16.81
N LYS A 179 -23.96 -26.36 -15.50
CA LYS A 179 -25.13 -25.86 -14.74
C LYS A 179 -25.20 -24.33 -14.72
N LEU A 180 -24.10 -23.65 -15.01
CA LEU A 180 -24.03 -22.19 -14.98
C LEU A 180 -24.75 -21.55 -16.18
N PRO A 181 -25.46 -20.42 -15.96
CA PRO A 181 -26.04 -19.63 -17.04
C PRO A 181 -24.94 -19.13 -17.99
N LYS A 182 -25.31 -18.80 -19.24
CA LYS A 182 -24.34 -18.27 -20.23
C LYS A 182 -23.58 -17.03 -19.73
N ARG A 183 -24.22 -16.22 -18.90
CA ARG A 183 -23.64 -15.02 -18.29
C ARG A 183 -23.74 -15.07 -16.78
N ILE A 184 -22.68 -14.64 -16.10
CA ILE A 184 -22.52 -14.66 -14.65
C ILE A 184 -22.57 -13.22 -14.12
N PRO A 185 -23.31 -12.96 -13.04
CA PRO A 185 -23.28 -11.67 -12.35
C PRO A 185 -21.88 -11.34 -11.78
N THR A 186 -21.39 -10.15 -12.07
CA THR A 186 -20.06 -9.69 -11.61
C THR A 186 -20.07 -8.36 -10.86
N ASN A 187 -21.16 -7.60 -10.99
CA ASN A 187 -21.32 -6.30 -10.35
C ASN A 187 -22.74 -6.17 -9.82
N TRP A 188 -22.87 -5.50 -8.68
CA TRP A 188 -24.13 -5.26 -8.00
C TRP A 188 -24.21 -3.80 -7.52
N ASP A 189 -25.43 -3.27 -7.47
CA ASP A 189 -25.75 -2.05 -6.73
C ASP A 189 -25.97 -2.36 -5.23
N PHE A 190 -26.32 -1.34 -4.43
CA PHE A 190 -26.48 -1.49 -2.98
C PHE A 190 -27.70 -2.29 -2.55
N GLN A 191 -28.72 -2.29 -3.40
CA GLN A 191 -29.94 -3.05 -3.19
C GLN A 191 -29.72 -4.53 -3.59
N GLY A 192 -28.57 -4.84 -4.18
CA GLY A 192 -28.19 -6.18 -4.62
C GLY A 192 -28.74 -6.53 -6.00
N ASN A 193 -29.20 -5.55 -6.77
CA ASN A 193 -29.53 -5.76 -8.17
C ASN A 193 -28.24 -5.89 -8.98
N ILE A 194 -28.30 -6.75 -9.99
CA ILE A 194 -27.14 -7.04 -10.83
C ILE A 194 -26.97 -5.92 -11.85
N THR A 195 -25.85 -5.20 -11.78
CA THR A 195 -25.53 -4.08 -12.67
C THR A 195 -24.54 -4.48 -13.77
N GLY A 196 -23.90 -5.65 -13.66
CA GLY A 196 -22.90 -6.12 -14.61
C GLY A 196 -22.84 -7.63 -14.73
N TYR A 197 -22.52 -8.08 -15.95
CA TYR A 197 -22.43 -9.49 -16.32
C TYR A 197 -21.15 -9.78 -17.09
N MET A 198 -20.68 -11.01 -16.98
CA MET A 198 -19.55 -11.53 -17.74
C MET A 198 -19.90 -12.88 -18.39
N ASP A 199 -19.29 -13.21 -19.54
CA ASP A 199 -19.41 -14.54 -20.12
C ASP A 199 -18.88 -15.59 -19.13
N LYS A 200 -19.58 -16.73 -19.02
CA LYS A 200 -19.23 -17.75 -18.02
C LYS A 200 -17.84 -18.34 -18.23
N ASN A 201 -17.45 -18.61 -19.47
CA ASN A 201 -16.16 -19.24 -19.75
C ASN A 201 -15.06 -18.24 -19.45
N PHE A 202 -15.25 -16.98 -19.85
CA PHE A 202 -14.31 -15.93 -19.51
C PHE A 202 -14.16 -15.77 -17.99
N PHE A 203 -15.26 -15.72 -17.23
CA PHE A 203 -15.22 -15.58 -15.77
C PHE A 203 -14.49 -16.74 -15.06
N ILE A 204 -14.77 -17.99 -15.45
CA ILE A 204 -14.16 -19.20 -14.87
C ILE A 204 -12.63 -19.17 -15.00
N TRP A 205 -12.10 -18.62 -16.10
CA TRP A 205 -10.65 -18.48 -16.29
C TRP A 205 -10.08 -17.19 -15.70
N PHE A 206 -10.79 -16.08 -15.86
CA PHE A 206 -10.32 -14.76 -15.47
C PHE A 206 -10.10 -14.65 -13.95
N MET A 207 -11.03 -15.13 -13.13
CA MET A 207 -10.91 -15.01 -11.67
C MET A 207 -9.70 -15.75 -11.09
N PRO A 208 -9.45 -17.03 -11.44
CA PRO A 208 -8.21 -17.72 -11.07
C PRO A 208 -6.95 -17.04 -11.63
N LEU A 209 -6.98 -16.48 -12.84
CA LEU A 209 -5.84 -15.75 -13.39
C LEU A 209 -5.53 -14.47 -12.60
N VAL A 210 -6.55 -13.74 -12.16
CA VAL A 210 -6.38 -12.58 -11.25
C VAL A 210 -5.75 -13.03 -9.93
N GLN A 211 -6.23 -14.13 -9.35
CA GLN A 211 -5.68 -14.72 -8.13
C GLN A 211 -4.21 -15.15 -8.28
N LEU A 212 -3.87 -15.78 -9.41
CA LEU A 212 -2.49 -16.18 -9.74
C LEU A 212 -1.59 -14.96 -10.01
N GLY A 213 -2.08 -13.95 -10.73
CA GLY A 213 -1.36 -12.70 -10.98
C GLY A 213 -1.07 -11.92 -9.69
N MET A 214 -2.05 -11.84 -8.79
CA MET A 214 -1.88 -11.29 -7.45
C MET A 214 -0.85 -12.09 -6.65
N THR A 215 -0.92 -13.41 -6.70
CA THR A 215 0.04 -14.31 -6.02
C THR A 215 1.45 -14.15 -6.56
N GLY A 216 1.62 -14.06 -7.88
CA GLY A 216 2.91 -13.80 -8.52
C GLY A 216 3.48 -12.44 -8.13
N THR A 217 2.63 -11.41 -8.04
CA THR A 217 3.02 -10.07 -7.59
C THR A 217 3.50 -10.10 -6.14
N MET A 218 2.72 -10.68 -5.22
CA MET A 218 3.08 -10.79 -3.80
C MET A 218 4.37 -11.63 -3.60
N PHE A 219 4.53 -12.69 -4.38
CA PHE A 219 5.76 -13.48 -4.41
C PHE A 219 6.97 -12.63 -4.85
N PHE A 220 6.80 -11.83 -5.90
CA PHE A 220 7.85 -10.93 -6.37
C PHE A 220 8.19 -9.85 -5.33
N VAL A 221 7.20 -9.31 -4.61
CA VAL A 221 7.45 -8.40 -3.48
C VAL A 221 8.29 -9.10 -2.40
N CYS A 222 7.99 -10.34 -2.02
CA CYS A 222 8.84 -11.11 -1.09
C CYS A 222 10.27 -11.30 -1.61
N LYS A 223 10.47 -11.45 -2.93
CA LYS A 223 11.81 -11.48 -3.53
C LYS A 223 12.50 -10.13 -3.46
N ILE A 224 11.81 -9.02 -3.72
CA ILE A 224 12.33 -7.67 -3.51
C ILE A 224 12.80 -7.50 -2.07
N ILE A 225 12.02 -7.95 -1.09
CA ILE A 225 12.41 -7.92 0.33
C ILE A 225 13.71 -8.68 0.55
N GLY A 226 13.92 -9.83 -0.08
CA GLY A 226 15.18 -10.57 0.03
C GLY A 226 16.36 -9.91 -0.70
N TRP A 227 16.12 -9.35 -1.89
CA TRP A 227 17.16 -8.78 -2.76
C TRP A 227 17.55 -7.34 -2.42
N SER A 228 16.73 -6.64 -1.63
CA SER A 228 16.99 -5.24 -1.29
C SER A 228 18.28 -5.07 -0.50
N LYS A 229 19.05 -4.03 -0.82
CA LYS A 229 20.23 -3.64 -0.05
C LYS A 229 19.86 -3.43 1.42
N GLN A 230 20.73 -3.86 2.32
CA GLN A 230 20.58 -3.65 3.76
C GLN A 230 21.28 -2.35 4.15
N GLU A 231 20.65 -1.56 5.02
CA GLU A 231 21.36 -0.53 5.78
C GLU A 231 21.81 -1.14 7.10
N ILE A 232 23.12 -1.20 7.31
CA ILE A 232 23.77 -1.76 8.50
C ILE A 232 24.39 -0.60 9.29
N SER A 233 24.06 -0.51 10.58
CA SER A 233 24.67 0.47 11.49
C SER A 233 26.16 0.22 11.63
N ALA A 234 26.96 1.28 11.48
CA ALA A 234 28.41 1.21 11.68
C ALA A 234 28.78 0.91 13.14
N LYS A 235 27.97 1.39 14.10
CA LYS A 235 28.24 1.24 15.54
C LYS A 235 27.85 -0.12 16.09
N ASN A 236 26.76 -0.72 15.60
CA ASN A 236 26.23 -2.01 16.07
C ASN A 236 25.90 -2.95 14.89
N PRO A 237 26.89 -3.40 14.10
CA PRO A 237 26.64 -4.11 12.84
C PRO A 237 25.95 -5.47 13.03
N GLU A 238 26.37 -6.28 13.99
CA GLU A 238 25.78 -7.62 14.21
C GLU A 238 24.31 -7.55 14.63
N GLU A 239 23.97 -6.61 15.52
CA GLU A 239 22.59 -6.40 15.97
C GLU A 239 21.73 -5.82 14.85
N SER A 240 22.29 -4.88 14.05
CA SER A 240 21.61 -4.29 12.90
C SER A 240 21.23 -5.35 11.85
N VAL A 241 22.13 -6.30 11.57
CA VAL A 241 21.84 -7.44 10.68
C VAL A 241 20.72 -8.32 11.26
N LYS A 242 20.77 -8.66 12.56
CA LYS A 242 19.71 -9.46 13.22
C LYS A 242 18.34 -8.77 13.14
N ARG A 243 18.29 -7.47 13.43
CA ARG A 243 17.08 -6.63 13.31
C ARG A 243 16.50 -6.68 11.90
N ASN A 244 17.37 -6.51 10.90
CA ASN A 244 16.96 -6.50 9.50
C ASN A 244 16.40 -7.86 9.05
N ILE A 245 17.01 -8.97 9.47
CA ILE A 245 16.52 -10.34 9.21
C ILE A 245 15.11 -10.52 9.79
N ILE A 246 14.90 -10.13 11.05
CA ILE A 246 13.59 -10.25 11.71
C ILE A 246 12.54 -9.37 11.01
N PHE A 247 12.88 -8.13 10.70
CA PHE A 247 12.02 -7.21 9.95
C PHE A 247 11.56 -7.81 8.61
N ARG A 248 12.50 -8.32 7.82
CA ARG A 248 12.21 -8.93 6.51
C ARG A 248 11.35 -10.19 6.63
N ARG A 249 11.60 -11.01 7.64
CA ARG A 249 10.80 -12.22 7.89
C ARG A 249 9.38 -11.88 8.30
N ILE A 250 9.18 -10.90 9.19
CA ILE A 250 7.85 -10.42 9.60
C ILE A 250 7.06 -9.93 8.37
N TRP A 251 7.66 -9.06 7.54
CA TRP A 251 6.98 -8.55 6.35
C TRP A 251 6.71 -9.63 5.30
N SER A 252 7.63 -10.58 5.12
CA SER A 252 7.42 -11.69 4.19
C SER A 252 6.28 -12.62 4.64
N VAL A 253 6.16 -12.90 5.94
CA VAL A 253 5.03 -13.66 6.51
C VAL A 253 3.72 -12.87 6.36
N TYR A 254 3.75 -11.57 6.67
CA TYR A 254 2.59 -10.70 6.54
C TYR A 254 2.07 -10.65 5.09
N ILE A 255 2.95 -10.54 4.10
CA ILE A 255 2.59 -10.57 2.68
C ILE A 255 1.95 -11.90 2.30
N LEU A 256 2.52 -13.04 2.74
CA LEU A 256 1.93 -14.35 2.47
C LEU A 256 0.53 -14.47 3.07
N VAL A 257 0.36 -14.12 4.34
CA VAL A 257 -0.93 -14.21 5.04
C VAL A 257 -1.96 -13.31 4.35
N THR A 258 -1.57 -12.08 4.01
CA THR A 258 -2.42 -11.14 3.25
C THR A 258 -2.81 -11.74 1.90
N ASN A 259 -1.87 -12.33 1.17
CA ASN A 259 -2.15 -12.97 -0.11
C ASN A 259 -3.12 -14.15 0.02
N ILE A 260 -2.97 -14.99 1.05
CA ILE A 260 -3.91 -16.09 1.33
C ILE A 260 -5.31 -15.55 1.63
N VAL A 261 -5.43 -14.56 2.51
CA VAL A 261 -6.72 -13.93 2.87
C VAL A 261 -7.39 -13.34 1.64
N LEU A 262 -6.66 -12.59 0.81
CA LEU A 262 -7.20 -12.03 -0.43
C LEU A 262 -7.64 -13.14 -1.40
N ASN A 263 -6.85 -14.19 -1.59
CA ASN A 263 -7.25 -15.32 -2.44
C ASN A 263 -8.53 -16.00 -1.93
N ILE A 264 -8.71 -16.14 -0.62
CA ILE A 264 -9.95 -16.66 -0.03
C ILE A 264 -11.12 -15.72 -0.34
N LEU A 265 -10.98 -14.41 -0.14
CA LEU A 265 -12.03 -13.43 -0.42
C LEU A 265 -12.47 -13.45 -1.88
N PHE A 266 -11.53 -13.51 -2.82
CA PHE A 266 -11.82 -13.62 -4.26
C PHE A 266 -12.51 -14.95 -4.60
N THR A 267 -12.16 -16.04 -3.90
CA THR A 267 -12.85 -17.32 -4.06
C THR A 267 -14.28 -17.25 -3.54
N LEU A 268 -14.51 -16.63 -2.38
CA LEU A 268 -15.86 -16.40 -1.84
C LEU A 268 -16.71 -15.54 -2.78
N ALA A 269 -16.14 -14.49 -3.35
CA ALA A 269 -16.81 -13.68 -4.38
C ALA A 269 -17.16 -14.51 -5.61
N SER A 270 -16.23 -15.34 -6.10
CA SER A 270 -16.47 -16.24 -7.24
C SER A 270 -17.59 -17.24 -6.94
N PHE A 271 -17.60 -17.82 -5.75
CA PHE A 271 -18.62 -18.80 -5.34
C PHE A 271 -19.99 -18.16 -5.14
N TYR A 272 -20.04 -16.90 -4.70
CA TYR A 272 -21.26 -16.11 -4.71
C TYR A 272 -21.77 -15.88 -6.13
N SER A 273 -20.91 -15.43 -7.06
CA SER A 273 -21.24 -15.28 -8.48
C SER A 273 -21.73 -16.59 -9.13
N PHE A 274 -21.15 -17.72 -8.74
CA PHE A 274 -21.58 -19.04 -9.21
C PHE A 274 -22.92 -19.51 -8.63
N GLY A 275 -23.48 -18.81 -7.66
CA GLY A 275 -24.70 -19.22 -6.95
C GLY A 275 -24.48 -20.40 -5.99
N ILE A 276 -23.23 -20.71 -5.63
CA ILE A 276 -22.89 -21.73 -4.63
C ILE A 276 -23.17 -21.20 -3.23
N LEU A 277 -22.80 -19.94 -2.98
CA LEU A 277 -23.08 -19.26 -1.73
C LEU A 277 -24.39 -18.48 -1.85
N GLY A 278 -25.35 -18.78 -0.98
CA GLY A 278 -26.56 -17.98 -0.82
C GLY A 278 -26.32 -16.72 0.01
N GLY A 279 -27.35 -15.88 0.15
CA GLY A 279 -27.32 -14.67 0.97
C GLY A 279 -27.26 -13.38 0.15
N SER A 280 -27.11 -12.25 0.86
CA SER A 280 -27.02 -10.93 0.25
C SER A 280 -25.59 -10.64 -0.20
N VAL A 281 -25.43 -9.96 -1.35
CA VAL A 281 -24.14 -9.43 -1.80
C VAL A 281 -23.50 -8.51 -0.75
N ASN A 282 -24.33 -7.85 0.07
CA ASN A 282 -23.87 -7.01 1.17
C ASN A 282 -23.03 -7.79 2.19
N THR A 283 -23.29 -9.10 2.37
CA THR A 283 -22.46 -9.95 3.23
C THR A 283 -21.05 -10.08 2.67
N ILE A 284 -20.89 -10.29 1.35
CA ILE A 284 -19.58 -10.37 0.70
C ILE A 284 -18.87 -9.02 0.83
N ILE A 285 -19.56 -7.92 0.52
CA ILE A 285 -19.02 -6.55 0.63
C ILE A 285 -18.52 -6.28 2.06
N ILE A 286 -19.32 -6.57 3.08
CA ILE A 286 -18.96 -6.37 4.50
C ILE A 286 -17.70 -7.19 4.85
N LEU A 287 -17.61 -8.45 4.41
CA LEU A 287 -16.41 -9.26 4.64
C LEU A 287 -15.18 -8.62 3.98
N PHE A 288 -15.28 -8.14 2.74
CA PHE A 288 -14.19 -7.43 2.08
C PHE A 288 -13.75 -6.20 2.88
N PHE A 289 -14.68 -5.39 3.39
CA PHE A 289 -14.36 -4.22 4.22
C PHE A 289 -13.68 -4.60 5.54
N ILE A 290 -14.20 -5.61 6.24
CA ILE A 290 -13.63 -6.08 7.51
C ILE A 290 -12.20 -6.56 7.28
N PHE A 291 -11.97 -7.47 6.33
CA PHE A 291 -10.64 -8.02 6.10
C PHE A 291 -9.67 -6.97 5.55
N THR A 292 -10.12 -6.06 4.68
CA THR A 292 -9.29 -4.94 4.21
C THR A 292 -8.89 -4.03 5.38
N SER A 293 -9.83 -3.71 6.26
CA SER A 293 -9.54 -2.92 7.47
C SER A 293 -8.55 -3.64 8.39
N LEU A 294 -8.71 -4.96 8.61
CA LEU A 294 -7.78 -5.75 9.40
C LEU A 294 -6.37 -5.82 8.77
N ILE A 295 -6.28 -5.96 7.45
CA ILE A 295 -5.01 -5.92 6.71
C ILE A 295 -4.32 -4.56 6.93
N ILE A 296 -5.05 -3.45 6.76
CA ILE A 296 -4.51 -2.10 6.96
C ILE A 296 -4.06 -1.91 8.42
N LEU A 297 -4.93 -2.20 9.39
CA LEU A 297 -4.64 -2.02 10.81
C LEU A 297 -3.45 -2.86 11.27
N SER A 298 -3.38 -4.12 10.86
CA SER A 298 -2.25 -4.99 11.20
C SER A 298 -0.94 -4.49 10.56
N SER A 299 -0.97 -3.96 9.33
CA SER A 299 0.21 -3.34 8.70
C SER A 299 0.71 -2.12 9.48
N ILE A 300 -0.21 -1.28 9.98
CA ILE A 300 0.09 -0.11 10.79
C ILE A 300 0.72 -0.54 12.12
N ILE A 301 0.13 -1.53 12.78
CA ILE A 301 0.62 -2.07 14.05
C ILE A 301 2.03 -2.64 13.88
N ILE A 302 2.27 -3.45 12.84
CA ILE A 302 3.61 -4.00 12.53
C ILE A 302 4.59 -2.86 12.26
N SER A 303 4.20 -1.88 11.45
CA SER A 303 5.04 -0.73 11.10
C SER A 303 5.48 0.08 12.33
N ILE A 304 4.56 0.35 13.26
CA ILE A 304 4.85 1.10 14.48
C ILE A 304 5.67 0.26 15.47
N LYS A 305 5.37 -1.03 15.62
CA LYS A 305 6.06 -1.89 16.60
C LYS A 305 7.46 -2.31 16.15
N VAL A 306 7.63 -2.65 14.87
CA VAL A 306 8.89 -3.15 14.32
C VAL A 306 9.76 -2.01 13.79
N GLY A 307 9.15 -1.00 13.18
CA GLY A 307 9.85 0.09 12.50
C GLY A 307 10.53 -0.35 11.21
N GLN A 308 10.80 0.60 10.31
CA GLN A 308 11.58 0.34 9.10
C GLN A 308 12.96 -0.26 9.45
N GLY A 309 13.33 -1.37 8.80
CA GLY A 309 14.59 -2.07 9.04
C GLY A 309 14.71 -2.75 10.42
N GLY A 310 13.64 -2.80 11.23
CA GLY A 310 13.68 -3.35 12.59
C GLY A 310 14.18 -2.38 13.65
N SER A 311 14.20 -1.07 13.36
CA SER A 311 14.75 -0.02 14.24
C SER A 311 14.02 0.14 15.59
N ARG A 312 12.83 -0.45 15.76
CA ARG A 312 12.03 -0.38 16.98
C ARG A 312 11.96 -1.70 17.75
N LEU A 313 12.58 -2.76 17.24
CA LEU A 313 12.79 -4.00 18.01
C LEU A 313 13.60 -3.69 19.27
N LYS A 314 13.35 -4.42 20.35
CA LYS A 314 14.08 -4.28 21.61
C LYS A 314 14.94 -5.52 21.81
N PHE A 315 16.23 -5.30 22.04
CA PHE A 315 17.21 -6.32 22.43
C PHE A 315 17.92 -5.81 23.69
N ASP A 316 18.66 -6.70 24.34
CA ASP A 316 19.46 -6.35 25.50
C ASP A 316 20.67 -5.49 25.07
N GLY A 317 20.83 -4.32 25.69
CA GLY A 317 21.94 -3.39 25.42
C GLY A 317 21.52 -2.06 24.79
N HIS A 318 22.51 -1.17 24.62
CA HIS A 318 22.33 0.13 23.98
C HIS A 318 22.58 0.00 22.47
N TYR A 319 21.50 0.04 21.67
CA TYR A 319 21.57 0.06 20.22
C TYR A 319 21.52 1.49 19.69
N GLU A 320 22.53 1.88 18.90
CA GLU A 320 22.55 3.15 18.15
C GLU A 320 22.61 2.87 16.65
N GLU A 321 21.69 3.48 15.91
CA GLU A 321 21.64 3.42 14.46
C GLU A 321 22.51 4.53 13.85
N ARG A 322 23.73 4.16 13.45
CA ARG A 322 24.69 5.07 12.83
C ARG A 322 24.89 4.72 11.36
N ASN A 323 24.16 5.44 10.50
CA ASN A 323 24.24 5.28 9.05
C ASN A 323 24.88 6.51 8.40
N ARG A 324 25.59 6.28 7.29
CA ARG A 324 26.17 7.33 6.45
C ARG A 324 25.11 8.34 6.03
N ASP A 325 25.50 9.62 5.97
CA ASP A 325 24.65 10.65 5.35
C ASP A 325 24.59 10.45 3.83
N ASP A 326 23.45 9.96 3.36
CA ASP A 326 23.14 9.77 1.94
C ASP A 326 22.01 10.71 1.46
N ASP A 327 21.65 11.74 2.23
CA ASP A 327 20.52 12.65 1.97
C ASP A 327 20.57 13.29 0.57
N ARG A 328 21.78 13.56 0.04
CA ARG A 328 21.97 14.13 -1.31
C ARG A 328 21.37 13.28 -2.44
N PHE A 329 21.23 11.97 -2.24
CA PHE A 329 20.69 11.03 -3.23
C PHE A 329 19.16 10.91 -3.16
N TRP A 330 18.55 11.46 -2.11
CA TRP A 330 17.10 11.42 -1.89
C TRP A 330 16.46 12.71 -2.42
N LYS A 331 15.62 12.57 -3.44
CA LYS A 331 14.97 13.66 -4.18
C LYS A 331 13.47 13.72 -3.85
N LEU A 332 12.85 14.85 -4.21
CA LEU A 332 11.41 15.08 -4.09
C LEU A 332 10.87 14.79 -2.68
N GLY A 333 11.41 15.48 -1.68
CA GLY A 333 11.06 15.24 -0.28
C GLY A 333 11.53 13.89 0.26
N SER A 334 12.60 13.32 -0.27
CA SER A 334 13.09 11.99 0.12
C SER A 334 12.19 10.80 -0.25
N THR A 335 11.37 10.96 -1.29
CA THR A 335 10.53 9.88 -1.82
C THR A 335 11.19 9.13 -2.98
N ILE A 336 12.09 9.77 -3.71
CA ILE A 336 12.79 9.20 -4.87
C ILE A 336 14.28 9.07 -4.56
N TYR A 337 14.81 7.85 -4.63
CA TYR A 337 16.25 7.63 -4.52
C TYR A 337 16.90 7.61 -5.90
N TYR A 338 17.94 8.41 -6.08
CA TYR A 338 18.68 8.53 -7.33
C TYR A 338 20.18 8.52 -7.05
N ASN A 339 20.82 7.37 -7.28
CA ASN A 339 22.27 7.21 -7.20
C ASN A 339 22.77 6.28 -8.32
N PRO A 340 23.28 6.83 -9.44
CA PRO A 340 23.82 6.03 -10.55
C PRO A 340 24.98 5.12 -10.13
N GLU A 341 25.76 5.54 -9.13
CA GLU A 341 26.93 4.79 -8.64
C GLU A 341 26.55 3.62 -7.72
N ASP A 342 25.34 3.60 -7.13
CA ASP A 342 24.90 2.47 -6.29
C ASP A 342 24.39 1.31 -7.19
N PRO A 343 25.02 0.12 -7.16
CA PRO A 343 24.57 -1.03 -7.95
C PRO A 343 23.26 -1.64 -7.45
N ALA A 344 22.80 -1.29 -6.25
CA ALA A 344 21.52 -1.79 -5.74
C ALA A 344 20.34 -1.27 -6.55
N LEU A 345 19.51 -2.21 -7.04
CA LEU A 345 18.25 -1.89 -7.70
C LEU A 345 17.15 -1.56 -6.69
N PHE A 346 17.06 -2.33 -5.60
CA PHE A 346 16.05 -2.17 -4.56
C PHE A 346 16.69 -1.73 -3.25
N ILE A 347 16.08 -0.74 -2.61
CA ILE A 347 16.56 -0.12 -1.38
C ILE A 347 15.39 0.16 -0.44
N GLU A 348 15.69 0.34 0.84
CA GLU A 348 14.71 0.67 1.86
C GLU A 348 14.19 2.12 1.71
N LYS A 349 12.88 2.33 1.88
CA LYS A 349 12.28 3.67 1.82
C LYS A 349 12.70 4.51 3.03
N ARG A 350 12.80 5.83 2.81
CA ARG A 350 12.93 6.84 3.88
C ARG A 350 11.61 7.51 4.28
N PHE A 351 10.58 7.35 3.45
CA PHE A 351 9.22 7.77 3.73
C PHE A 351 8.32 6.54 3.83
N GLY A 352 7.72 6.32 5.01
CA GLY A 352 6.93 5.13 5.32
C GLY A 352 7.77 3.88 5.60
N VAL A 353 7.13 2.72 5.44
CA VAL A 353 7.76 1.41 5.60
C VAL A 353 7.73 0.68 4.26
N GLY A 354 8.83 -0.01 3.94
CA GLY A 354 8.95 -0.84 2.75
C GLY A 354 10.16 -0.51 1.88
N TRP A 355 10.07 -0.83 0.59
CA TRP A 355 11.18 -0.77 -0.36
C TRP A 355 10.81 0.04 -1.60
N THR A 356 11.81 0.70 -2.18
CA THR A 356 11.72 1.45 -3.42
C THR A 356 12.85 1.03 -4.37
N VAL A 357 12.83 1.57 -5.58
CA VAL A 357 13.84 1.35 -6.59
C VAL A 357 14.83 2.50 -6.64
N ASN A 358 16.07 2.20 -7.04
CA ASN A 358 17.06 3.22 -7.38
C ASN A 358 16.80 3.75 -8.79
N ALA A 359 16.21 4.94 -8.88
CA ALA A 359 15.92 5.62 -10.15
C ALA A 359 17.19 6.08 -10.89
N GLY A 360 18.37 6.00 -10.26
CA GLY A 360 19.67 6.20 -10.93
C GLY A 360 20.05 5.05 -11.88
N ARG A 361 19.33 3.92 -11.83
CA ARG A 361 19.52 2.77 -12.73
C ARG A 361 18.43 2.74 -13.81
N PRO A 362 18.74 2.43 -15.08
CA PRO A 362 17.73 2.36 -16.15
C PRO A 362 16.54 1.45 -15.80
N LEU A 363 16.82 0.24 -15.27
CA LEU A 363 15.79 -0.69 -14.84
C LEU A 363 14.99 -0.15 -13.63
N GLY A 364 15.64 0.56 -12.70
CA GLY A 364 14.95 1.17 -11.56
C GLY A 364 14.02 2.30 -12.00
N MET A 365 14.45 3.15 -12.92
CA MET A 365 13.61 4.18 -13.53
C MET A 365 12.42 3.56 -14.27
N PHE A 366 12.64 2.51 -15.07
CA PHE A 366 11.57 1.78 -15.75
C PHE A 366 10.53 1.24 -14.76
N LEU A 367 10.99 0.55 -13.70
CA LEU A 367 10.10 0.00 -12.66
C LEU A 367 9.35 1.09 -11.87
N MET A 368 9.91 2.30 -11.76
CA MET A 368 9.25 3.44 -11.13
C MET A 368 8.13 4.02 -12.00
N ILE A 369 8.34 4.10 -13.32
CA ILE A 369 7.43 4.76 -14.26
C ILE A 369 6.31 3.82 -14.74
N ILE A 370 6.60 2.52 -14.93
CA ILE A 370 5.64 1.58 -15.52
C ILE A 370 4.26 1.53 -14.83
N PRO A 371 4.13 1.63 -13.49
CA PRO A 371 2.81 1.62 -12.86
C PRO A 371 1.96 2.83 -13.26
N PHE A 372 2.58 4.01 -13.42
CA PHE A 372 1.87 5.22 -13.86
C PHE A 372 1.40 5.09 -15.31
N ILE A 373 2.21 4.49 -16.19
CA ILE A 373 1.81 4.21 -17.58
C ILE A 373 0.62 3.27 -17.60
N ILE A 374 0.64 2.19 -16.80
CA ILE A 374 -0.48 1.24 -16.70
C ILE A 374 -1.75 1.93 -16.23
N ILE A 375 -1.67 2.80 -15.22
CA ILE A 375 -2.82 3.55 -14.71
C ILE A 375 -3.39 4.46 -15.80
N VAL A 376 -2.55 5.26 -16.47
CA VAL A 376 -3.00 6.17 -17.54
C VAL A 376 -3.62 5.39 -18.69
N PHE A 377 -2.98 4.31 -19.14
CA PHE A 377 -3.51 3.47 -20.20
C PHE A 377 -4.86 2.84 -19.81
N THR A 378 -4.99 2.36 -18.57
CA THR A 378 -6.26 1.79 -18.08
C THR A 378 -7.36 2.86 -18.03
N LEU A 379 -7.04 4.07 -17.58
CA LEU A 379 -7.99 5.18 -17.57
C LEU A 379 -8.47 5.54 -18.98
N LEU A 380 -7.56 5.52 -19.97
CA LEU A 380 -7.90 5.78 -21.38
C LEU A 380 -8.75 4.65 -22.01
N LEU A 381 -8.64 3.43 -21.52
CA LEU A 381 -9.48 2.31 -21.99
C LEU A 381 -10.89 2.32 -21.40
N VAL A 382 -11.04 2.89 -20.20
CA VAL A 382 -12.30 2.92 -19.44
C VAL A 382 -13.05 4.24 -19.64
N SER A 383 -12.37 5.29 -20.11
CA SER A 383 -12.95 6.55 -20.59
C SER A 383 -13.60 6.41 -21.96
#